data_AF-A0A218ZH45-F1
#
_entry.id   AF-A0A218ZH45-F1
#
_cell.length_a   1.000
_cell.length_b   1.000
_cell.length_c   1.000
_cell.angle_alpha   90.00
_cell.angle_beta   90.00
_cell.angle_gamma   90.00
#
_symmetry.space_group_name_H-M   'P 1'
#
loop_
_entity.id
_entity.type
_entity.pdbx_description
1 polymer ?
#
loop_
_entity_poly.entity_id
_entity_poly.type
_entity_poly.pdbx_seq_one_letter_code
_entity_poly.pdbx_strand_id
1 'polypeptide(L)'
;MPNMQHGQIFPTKMFGSSSPYIWAFVGCTAFGDNKVMMGRATSPEGPWDIQMAMAFSQPKDGLFRYCVYPHPWADNTKETGDLTISWSEGGMTGGVLMSKIRFAMEGL
;
A
#
# COMPACT_ATOMS: atom_id res chain seq x y z
N MET A 1 -14.66 -9.85 5.75
CA MET A 1 -13.34 -9.26 6.08
C MET A 1 -12.74 -8.78 4.77
N PRO A 2 -12.08 -7.61 4.70
CA PRO A 2 -11.32 -7.26 3.50
C PRO A 2 -10.20 -8.27 3.34
N ASN A 3 -10.22 -9.06 2.26
CA ASN A 3 -9.17 -10.03 1.98
C ASN A 3 -8.03 -9.31 1.21
N MET A 4 -6.79 -9.50 1.65
CA MET A 4 -5.61 -9.06 0.90
C MET A 4 -5.58 -9.80 -0.43
N GLN A 5 -5.53 -9.08 -1.56
CA GLN A 5 -5.39 -9.72 -2.86
C GLN A 5 -3.95 -9.58 -3.38
N HIS A 6 -3.43 -8.37 -3.40
CA HIS A 6 -2.11 -8.07 -3.94
C HIS A 6 -1.47 -6.91 -3.17
N GLY A 7 -0.17 -6.99 -2.93
CA GLY A 7 0.58 -5.95 -2.24
C GLY A 7 1.92 -6.45 -1.70
N GLN A 8 2.48 -5.72 -0.76
CA GLN A 8 3.69 -6.11 -0.04
C GLN A 8 3.48 -6.08 1.45
N ILE A 9 4.06 -7.08 2.12
CA ILE A 9 4.21 -7.14 3.58
C ILE A 9 5.66 -6.83 3.91
N PHE A 10 5.90 -5.94 4.87
CA PHE A 10 7.26 -5.57 5.27
C PHE A 10 7.32 -5.16 6.75
N PRO A 11 8.47 -5.38 7.43
CA PRO A 11 8.64 -4.92 8.79
C PRO A 11 8.75 -3.40 8.82
N THR A 12 8.28 -2.76 9.88
CA THR A 12 8.14 -1.30 9.95
C THR A 12 8.24 -0.75 11.37
N LYS A 13 8.57 0.54 11.50
CA LYS A 13 8.38 1.34 12.72
C LYS A 13 7.37 2.47 12.55
N MET A 14 6.64 2.50 11.42
CA MET A 14 5.72 3.58 11.07
C MET A 14 4.60 3.82 12.10
N PHE A 15 4.25 2.80 12.88
CA PHE A 15 3.23 2.88 13.91
C PHE A 15 3.78 3.31 15.28
N GLY A 16 5.02 3.80 15.35
CA GLY A 16 5.71 4.19 16.58
C GLY A 16 6.57 3.07 17.16
N SER A 17 7.70 3.45 17.78
CA SER A 17 8.70 2.48 18.29
C SER A 17 8.20 1.61 19.44
N SER A 18 7.17 2.04 20.17
CA SER A 18 6.53 1.28 21.24
C SER A 18 5.31 0.47 20.79
N SER A 19 4.93 0.56 19.51
CA SER A 19 3.76 -0.14 19.00
C SER A 19 4.03 -1.64 18.86
N PRO A 20 3.07 -2.50 19.23
CA PRO A 20 3.20 -3.94 18.99
C PRO A 20 3.09 -4.28 17.50
N TYR A 21 2.59 -3.37 16.67
CA TYR A 21 2.44 -3.56 15.24
C TYR A 21 3.76 -3.26 14.53
N ILE A 22 4.54 -4.31 14.28
CA ILE A 22 5.86 -4.21 13.65
C ILE A 22 5.86 -4.63 12.17
N TRP A 23 4.69 -4.97 11.63
CA TRP A 23 4.48 -5.32 10.23
C TRP A 23 3.45 -4.42 9.57
N ALA A 24 3.76 -3.96 8.37
CA ALA A 24 2.85 -3.24 7.50
C ALA A 24 2.52 -4.05 6.25
N PHE A 25 1.29 -3.90 5.79
CA PHE A 25 0.86 -4.26 4.45
C PHE A 25 0.46 -3.00 3.70
N VAL A 26 0.84 -2.90 2.43
CA VAL A 26 0.25 -1.93 1.50
C VAL A 26 -0.15 -2.68 0.24
N GLY A 27 -1.31 -2.37 -0.34
CA GLY A 27 -1.78 -3.09 -1.52
C GLY A 27 -3.23 -2.78 -1.89
N CYS A 28 -3.92 -3.76 -2.47
CA CYS A 28 -5.34 -3.69 -2.81
C CYS A 28 -6.09 -4.97 -2.36
N THR A 29 -7.40 -4.82 -2.20
CA THR A 29 -8.32 -5.91 -1.80
C THR A 29 -9.13 -6.47 -2.98
N ALA A 30 -9.02 -5.87 -4.16
CA ALA A 30 -9.71 -6.30 -5.38
C ALA A 30 -8.89 -5.93 -6.65
N PHE A 31 -9.10 -6.68 -7.73
CA PHE A 31 -8.51 -6.40 -9.05
C PHE A 31 -9.24 -5.24 -9.71
N GLY A 32 -8.50 -4.27 -10.25
CA GLY A 32 -9.11 -3.08 -10.85
C GLY A 32 -9.75 -2.14 -9.84
N ASP A 33 -9.32 -2.20 -8.58
CA ASP A 33 -9.69 -1.23 -7.56
C ASP A 33 -8.65 -0.10 -7.51
N ASN A 34 -9.12 1.15 -7.53
CA ASN A 34 -8.26 2.33 -7.43
C ASN A 34 -7.87 2.64 -5.98
N LYS A 35 -8.31 1.84 -5.01
CA LYS A 35 -8.01 2.03 -3.58
C LYS A 35 -6.69 1.38 -3.19
N VAL A 36 -5.91 2.14 -2.44
CA VAL A 36 -4.74 1.65 -1.70
C VAL A 36 -5.19 1.32 -0.29
N MET A 37 -4.97 0.07 0.10
CA MET A 37 -5.24 -0.45 1.43
C MET A 37 -3.92 -0.50 2.21
N MET A 38 -3.97 -0.13 3.49
CA MET A 38 -2.86 -0.25 4.42
C MET A 38 -3.29 -1.13 5.59
N GLY A 39 -2.45 -2.08 5.96
CA GLY A 39 -2.69 -2.96 7.09
C GLY A 39 -1.56 -2.94 8.09
N ARG A 40 -1.87 -3.28 9.34
CA ARG A 40 -0.89 -3.49 10.41
C ARG A 40 -1.10 -4.84 11.09
N ALA A 41 0.00 -5.47 11.51
CA ALA A 41 -0.01 -6.74 12.22
C ALA A 41 1.20 -6.88 13.16
N THR A 42 1.09 -7.78 14.13
CA THR A 42 2.17 -8.14 15.06
C THR A 42 3.08 -9.24 14.49
N SER A 43 2.60 -10.00 13.51
CA SER A 43 3.31 -11.05 12.76
C SER A 43 3.06 -10.91 11.25
N PRO A 44 3.94 -11.45 10.37
CA PRO A 44 3.76 -11.33 8.93
C PRO A 44 2.56 -12.15 8.41
N GLU A 45 2.10 -13.15 9.15
CA GLU A 45 0.92 -13.97 8.80
C GLU A 45 -0.41 -13.27 9.17
N GLY A 46 -0.38 -12.24 10.02
CA GLY A 46 -1.58 -11.61 10.59
C GLY A 46 -1.94 -12.14 11.99
N PRO A 47 -3.10 -11.74 12.56
CA PRO A 47 -4.22 -11.09 11.90
C PRO A 47 -3.91 -9.66 11.47
N TRP A 48 -4.45 -9.28 10.31
CA TRP A 48 -4.26 -7.97 9.72
C TRP A 48 -5.42 -7.04 10.02
N ASP A 49 -5.14 -5.90 10.66
CA ASP A 49 -6.05 -4.75 10.76
C ASP A 49 -5.85 -3.89 9.51
N ILE A 50 -6.76 -3.98 8.54
CA ILE A 50 -6.64 -3.36 7.21
C ILE A 50 -7.64 -2.23 7.07
N GLN A 51 -7.14 -1.06 6.68
CA GLN A 51 -7.91 0.15 6.43
C GLN A 51 -7.63 0.67 5.02
N MET A 52 -8.57 1.46 4.47
CA MET A 52 -8.32 2.21 3.24
C MET A 52 -7.40 3.40 3.55
N ALA A 53 -6.27 3.50 2.85
CA ALA A 53 -5.31 4.59 3.05
C ALA A 53 -5.57 5.76 2.08
N MET A 54 -5.80 5.46 0.81
CA MET A 54 -6.12 6.46 -0.21
C MET A 54 -6.83 5.82 -1.41
N ALA A 55 -7.32 6.65 -2.34
CA ALA A 55 -7.74 6.21 -3.66
C ALA A 55 -7.05 7.07 -4.73
N PHE A 56 -6.58 6.44 -5.80
CA PHE A 56 -6.13 7.16 -6.98
C PHE A 56 -7.33 7.75 -7.71
N SER A 57 -7.15 8.92 -8.34
CA SER A 57 -8.15 9.46 -9.27
C SER A 57 -8.41 8.44 -10.37
N GLN A 58 -9.67 8.23 -10.74
CA GLN A 58 -9.97 7.35 -11.86
C GLN A 58 -9.36 7.91 -13.16
N PRO A 59 -8.79 7.04 -14.01
CA PRO A 59 -8.30 7.47 -15.31
C PRO A 59 -9.47 8.02 -16.15
N LYS A 60 -9.15 8.83 -17.18
CA LYS A 60 -10.16 9.49 -18.02
C LYS A 60 -11.11 8.52 -18.75
N ASP A 61 -10.67 7.28 -18.98
CA ASP A 61 -11.49 6.20 -19.56
C ASP A 61 -12.35 5.48 -18.51
N GLY A 62 -12.28 5.89 -17.24
CA GLY A 62 -13.10 5.40 -16.13
C GLY A 62 -12.67 4.05 -15.56
N LEU A 63 -11.62 3.40 -16.09
CA LEU A 63 -11.30 2.02 -15.73
C LEU A 63 -9.91 1.88 -15.12
N PHE A 64 -9.86 1.62 -13.81
CA PHE A 64 -8.68 1.06 -13.18
C PHE A 64 -8.63 -0.42 -13.53
N ARG A 65 -7.66 -0.83 -14.34
CA ARG A 65 -7.66 -2.19 -14.93
C ARG A 65 -6.71 -3.15 -14.25
N TYR A 66 -5.95 -2.70 -13.25
CA TYR A 66 -4.88 -3.50 -12.67
C TYR A 66 -4.65 -3.23 -11.19
N CYS A 67 -3.62 -3.85 -10.61
CA CYS A 67 -3.31 -3.78 -9.18
C CYS A 67 -2.41 -2.60 -8.82
N VAL A 68 -2.30 -2.38 -7.50
CA VAL A 68 -1.34 -1.48 -6.87
C VAL A 68 -0.08 -2.26 -6.49
N TYR A 69 1.09 -1.67 -6.78
CA TYR A 69 2.42 -2.23 -6.52
C TYR A 69 3.22 -1.30 -5.62
N PRO A 70 3.27 -1.54 -4.30
CA PRO A 70 4.16 -0.80 -3.42
C PRO A 70 5.62 -1.26 -3.57
N HIS A 71 6.55 -0.33 -3.47
CA HIS A 71 7.99 -0.56 -3.61
C HIS A 71 8.75 -0.10 -2.36
N PRO A 72 8.58 -0.79 -1.20
CA PRO A 72 9.23 -0.39 0.05
C PRO A 72 10.76 -0.52 0.01
N TRP A 73 11.32 -1.13 -1.04
CA TRP A 73 12.76 -1.23 -1.29
C TRP A 73 13.33 0.01 -1.99
N ALA A 74 12.49 0.83 -2.64
CA ALA A 74 12.92 2.01 -3.37
C ALA A 74 13.10 3.25 -2.47
N ASP A 75 12.53 3.22 -1.26
CA ASP A 75 12.57 4.29 -0.28
C ASP A 75 12.93 3.75 1.12
N ASN A 76 13.22 4.65 2.06
CA ASN A 76 13.35 4.28 3.48
C ASN A 76 11.97 4.18 4.17
N THR A 77 11.05 3.41 3.59
CA THR A 77 9.64 3.35 4.02
C THR A 77 9.49 2.97 5.48
N LYS A 78 10.30 2.02 5.94
CA LYS A 78 10.20 1.45 7.29
C LYS A 78 10.40 2.48 8.40
N GLU A 79 11.23 3.48 8.15
CA GLU A 79 11.63 4.49 9.14
C GLU A 79 10.98 5.86 8.86
N THR A 80 10.72 6.20 7.60
CA THR A 80 10.28 7.56 7.22
C THR A 80 8.83 7.64 6.76
N GLY A 81 8.19 6.49 6.48
CA GLY A 81 6.86 6.45 5.88
C GLY A 81 6.82 6.82 4.40
N ASP A 82 7.96 7.14 3.77
CA ASP A 82 8.05 7.38 2.33
C ASP A 82 7.86 6.07 1.57
N LEU A 83 6.89 6.01 0.66
CA LEU A 83 6.63 4.84 -0.16
C LEU A 83 6.38 5.22 -1.61
N THR A 84 7.20 4.67 -2.49
CA THR A 84 6.91 4.63 -3.93
C THR A 84 5.88 3.57 -4.22
N ILE A 85 4.82 3.95 -4.94
CA ILE A 85 3.76 3.07 -5.41
C ILE A 85 3.64 3.22 -6.92
N SER A 86 3.48 2.11 -7.63
CA SER A 86 3.14 2.10 -9.05
C SER A 86 1.82 1.38 -9.33
N TRP A 87 1.22 1.72 -10.46
CA TRP A 87 0.05 1.05 -11.02
C TRP A 87 0.06 1.15 -12.54
N SER A 88 -0.72 0.29 -13.21
CA SER A 88 -0.89 0.37 -14.66
C SER A 88 -2.18 1.12 -15.02
N GLU A 89 -2.07 2.14 -15.87
CA GLU A 89 -3.21 2.74 -16.56
C GLU A 89 -3.39 2.07 -17.92
N GLY A 90 -4.49 1.32 -18.10
CA GLY A 90 -4.78 0.60 -19.34
C GLY A 90 -4.50 -0.90 -19.34
N GLY A 91 -4.20 -1.50 -18.18
CA GLY A 91 -4.03 -2.96 -18.07
C GLY A 91 -2.65 -3.44 -18.53
N MET A 92 -2.54 -4.62 -19.14
CA MET A 92 -1.22 -5.21 -19.49
C MET A 92 -0.46 -4.46 -20.60
N THR A 93 -1.16 -3.70 -21.45
CA THR A 93 -0.57 -2.91 -22.54
C THR A 93 -0.55 -1.41 -22.22
N GLY A 94 -0.85 -1.08 -20.96
CA GLY A 94 -0.96 0.28 -20.46
C GLY A 94 0.39 0.91 -20.12
N GLY A 95 0.34 2.20 -19.78
CA GLY A 95 1.48 2.89 -19.17
C GLY A 95 1.59 2.56 -17.69
N VAL A 96 2.83 2.49 -17.16
CA VAL A 96 3.05 2.39 -15.71
C VAL A 96 3.19 3.80 -15.16
N LEU A 97 2.30 4.17 -14.26
CA LEU A 97 2.43 5.38 -13.47
C LEU A 97 3.06 5.07 -12.12
N MET A 98 3.75 6.07 -11.57
CA MET A 98 4.39 5.98 -10.27
C MET A 98 4.15 7.26 -9.49
N SER A 99 3.97 7.12 -8.19
CA SER A 99 3.90 8.24 -7.26
C SER A 99 4.63 7.87 -5.98
N LYS A 100 5.25 8.88 -5.36
CA LYS A 100 5.79 8.76 -4.01
C LYS A 100 4.82 9.39 -3.03
N ILE A 101 4.40 8.61 -2.04
CA ILE A 101 3.56 9.07 -0.94
C ILE A 101 4.35 9.08 0.37
N ARG A 102 3.89 9.85 1.35
CA ARG A 102 4.40 9.81 2.73
C ARG A 102 3.25 9.51 3.67
N PHE A 103 3.37 8.43 4.43
CA PHE A 103 2.41 8.12 5.49
C PHE A 103 2.57 9.10 6.66
N ALA A 104 1.45 9.42 7.32
CA ALA A 104 1.50 10.02 8.65
C ALA A 104 1.99 8.96 9.64
N MET A 105 2.98 9.33 10.45
CA MET A 105 3.68 8.42 11.36
C MET A 105 3.26 8.72 12.79
N GLU A 106 3.15 7.69 13.62
CA GLU A 106 2.96 7.89 15.07
C GLU A 106 4.33 7.89 15.77
N GLY A 107 4.54 8.82 16.71
CA GLY A 107 5.73 8.83 17.59
C GLY A 107 6.99 9.52 17.05
N LEU A 108 6.87 10.40 16.05
CA LEU A 108 7.89 11.37 15.64
C LEU A 108 7.45 12.80 15.97
#